data_AF-A0A257ZRP1-F1
#
_entry.id   AF-A0A257ZRP1-F1
#
_cell.length_a   1.000
_cell.length_b   1.000
_cell.length_c   1.000
_cell.angle_alpha   90.00
_cell.angle_beta   90.00
_cell.angle_gamma   90.00
#
_symmetry.space_group_name_H-M   'P 1'
#
loop_
_entity.id
_entity.type
_entity.pdbx_description
1 polymer ?
#
loop_
_entity_poly.entity_id
_entity_poly.type
_entity_poly.pdbx_seq_one_letter_code
_entity_poly.pdbx_strand_id
1 'polypeptide(L)'
;MSAASAQSRDAAKPVSDRQVAVMMFVDYGRSFGYQSTLAAIQIDVVKAQMARDQALLKQKEELYRKKAIPLVELEIARLKDLWNRKQLVVAEKSLATVSAQYQAMGEMAKHFGGVNVPVDALYAMFRRAWDAGCEKGPDEVEAMRAWAAFATKSAERARQLNRLGRETKTALLEKLTQQKIAWANYEQRASRLDRCRTVLFPSLDDILTVDGPRLAGADKPSDR
;
A
#
# COMPACT_ATOMS: atom_id res chain seq x y z
N MET A 1 -58.21 -30.29 -23.20
CA MET A 1 -56.77 -30.56 -23.06
C MET A 1 -56.00 -29.32 -23.48
N SER A 2 -55.05 -28.92 -22.64
CA SER A 2 -53.96 -27.95 -22.80
C SER A 2 -54.29 -26.53 -23.31
N ALA A 3 -54.65 -25.68 -22.35
CA ALA A 3 -54.06 -24.35 -22.29
C ALA A 3 -52.55 -24.50 -21.99
N ALA A 4 -51.71 -24.32 -23.01
CA ALA A 4 -50.26 -24.31 -22.85
C ALA A 4 -49.64 -23.33 -23.85
N SER A 5 -49.68 -22.04 -23.54
CA SER A 5 -48.63 -21.09 -23.97
C SER A 5 -48.80 -19.75 -23.24
N ALA A 6 -48.48 -19.73 -21.96
CA ALA A 6 -48.21 -18.49 -21.24
C ALA A 6 -47.11 -18.72 -20.20
N GLN A 7 -46.02 -19.38 -20.61
CA GLN A 7 -44.72 -19.06 -20.06
C GLN A 7 -44.06 -18.14 -21.08
N SER A 8 -44.24 -16.84 -20.88
CA SER A 8 -43.32 -15.85 -21.43
C SER A 8 -41.93 -16.26 -20.97
N ARG A 9 -41.16 -16.87 -21.87
CA ARG A 9 -39.71 -16.85 -21.77
C ARG A 9 -39.33 -15.38 -21.82
N ASP A 10 -39.17 -14.79 -20.65
CA ASP A 10 -38.44 -13.57 -20.47
C ASP A 10 -37.04 -13.85 -21.02
N ALA A 11 -36.84 -13.53 -22.30
CA ALA A 11 -35.55 -13.63 -22.94
C ALA A 11 -34.68 -12.56 -22.28
N ALA A 12 -34.03 -12.93 -21.18
CA ALA A 12 -33.09 -12.09 -20.46
C ALA A 12 -32.14 -11.49 -21.50
N LYS A 13 -32.27 -10.19 -21.75
CA LYS A 13 -31.39 -9.47 -22.66
C LYS A 13 -29.95 -9.76 -22.23
N PRO A 14 -29.08 -10.26 -23.12
CA PRO A 14 -27.70 -10.51 -22.75
C PRO A 14 -27.08 -9.21 -22.24
N VAL A 15 -26.37 -9.31 -21.12
CA VAL A 15 -25.67 -8.18 -20.49
C VAL A 15 -24.61 -7.68 -21.47
N SER A 16 -24.60 -6.37 -21.76
CA SER A 16 -23.61 -5.76 -22.65
C SER A 16 -22.21 -5.73 -22.02
N ASP A 17 -21.15 -5.72 -22.83
CA ASP A 17 -19.76 -5.58 -22.36
C ASP A 17 -19.56 -4.37 -21.44
N ARG A 18 -20.27 -3.27 -21.73
CA ARG A 18 -20.30 -2.08 -20.87
C ARG A 18 -20.89 -2.38 -19.49
N GLN A 19 -21.98 -3.13 -19.42
CA GLN A 19 -22.59 -3.54 -18.14
C GLN A 19 -21.70 -4.54 -17.39
N VAL A 20 -21.04 -5.48 -18.08
CA VAL A 20 -20.06 -6.40 -17.47
C VAL A 20 -18.88 -5.62 -16.91
N ALA A 21 -18.31 -4.69 -17.68
CA ALA A 21 -17.24 -3.81 -17.21
C ALA A 21 -17.67 -3.04 -15.97
N VAL A 22 -18.84 -2.38 -15.99
CA VAL A 22 -19.38 -1.66 -14.83
C VAL A 22 -19.53 -2.56 -13.61
N MET A 23 -20.07 -3.78 -13.75
CA MET A 23 -20.21 -4.71 -12.63
C MET A 23 -18.85 -5.12 -12.05
N MET A 24 -17.87 -5.42 -12.90
CA MET A 24 -16.50 -5.70 -12.46
C MET A 24 -15.89 -4.49 -11.75
N PHE A 25 -16.04 -3.28 -12.31
CA PHE A 25 -15.56 -2.05 -11.69
C PHE A 25 -16.21 -1.78 -10.32
N VAL A 26 -17.52 -2.00 -10.18
CA VAL A 26 -18.23 -1.85 -8.90
C VAL A 26 -17.73 -2.86 -7.86
N ASP A 27 -17.46 -4.10 -8.26
CA ASP A 27 -16.89 -5.12 -7.37
C ASP A 27 -15.47 -4.75 -6.90
N TYR A 28 -14.63 -4.25 -7.81
CA TYR A 28 -13.33 -3.65 -7.45
C TYR A 28 -13.49 -2.46 -6.49
N GLY A 29 -14.50 -1.60 -6.68
CA GLY A 29 -14.81 -0.49 -5.79
C GLY A 29 -15.09 -0.93 -4.35
N ARG A 30 -15.76 -2.07 -4.15
CA ARG A 30 -15.97 -2.65 -2.81
C ARG A 30 -14.66 -3.06 -2.16
N SER A 31 -13.75 -3.66 -2.93
CA SER A 31 -12.40 -4.01 -2.44
C SER A 31 -11.65 -2.78 -1.93
N PHE A 32 -11.64 -1.68 -2.68
CA PHE A 32 -11.01 -0.42 -2.24
C PHE A 32 -11.70 0.21 -1.02
N GLY A 33 -13.02 0.07 -0.89
CA GLY A 33 -13.74 0.46 0.32
C GLY A 33 -13.26 -0.29 1.56
N TYR A 34 -13.13 -1.63 1.47
CA TYR A 34 -12.56 -2.45 2.54
C TYR A 34 -11.10 -2.08 2.84
N GLN A 35 -10.28 -1.88 1.81
CA GLN A 35 -8.88 -1.47 1.99
C GLN A 35 -8.75 -0.12 2.68
N SER A 36 -9.66 0.84 2.41
CA SER A 36 -9.69 2.14 3.07
C SER A 36 -9.95 1.99 4.57
N THR A 37 -10.93 1.17 4.94
CA THR A 37 -11.23 0.87 6.35
C THR A 37 -10.05 0.18 7.03
N LEU A 38 -9.43 -0.82 6.39
CA LEU A 38 -8.25 -1.49 6.94
C LEU A 38 -7.06 -0.54 7.09
N ALA A 39 -6.86 0.40 6.17
CA ALA A 39 -5.82 1.42 6.26
C ALA A 39 -6.07 2.40 7.42
N ALA A 40 -7.33 2.77 7.68
CA ALA A 40 -7.69 3.57 8.85
C ALA A 40 -7.41 2.82 10.17
N ILE A 41 -7.81 1.55 10.25
CA ILE A 41 -7.50 0.68 11.40
C ILE A 41 -5.98 0.58 11.61
N GLN A 42 -5.20 0.47 10.54
CA GLN A 42 -3.74 0.43 10.62
C GLN A 42 -3.15 1.70 11.26
N ILE A 43 -3.70 2.88 10.95
CA ILE A 43 -3.30 4.14 11.60
C ILE A 43 -3.57 4.07 13.10
N ASP A 44 -4.75 3.60 13.51
CA ASP A 44 -5.11 3.50 14.92
C ASP A 44 -4.22 2.51 15.67
N VAL A 45 -3.90 1.37 15.05
CA VAL A 45 -2.95 0.39 15.59
C VAL A 45 -1.57 1.03 15.79
N VAL A 46 -1.07 1.78 14.81
CA VAL A 46 0.23 2.46 14.93
C VAL A 46 0.19 3.53 16.02
N LYS A 47 -0.87 4.33 16.11
CA LYS A 47 -1.05 5.34 17.18
C LYS A 47 -1.08 4.69 18.57
N ALA A 48 -1.77 3.58 18.72
CA ALA A 48 -1.80 2.83 19.98
C ALA A 48 -0.41 2.28 20.36
N GLN A 49 0.32 1.73 19.38
CA GLN A 49 1.70 1.27 19.57
C GLN A 49 2.64 2.42 19.94
N MET A 50 2.47 3.60 19.32
CA MET A 50 3.22 4.80 19.65
C MET A 50 2.97 5.27 21.08
N ALA A 51 1.71 5.34 21.51
CA ALA A 51 1.37 5.75 22.88
C ALA A 51 2.00 4.82 23.93
N ARG A 52 1.92 3.50 23.69
CA ARG A 52 2.57 2.50 24.55
C ARG A 52 4.09 2.65 24.56
N ASP A 53 4.71 2.74 23.39
CA ASP A 53 6.17 2.75 23.27
C ASP A 53 6.77 4.08 23.74
N GLN A 54 6.01 5.19 23.65
CA GLN A 54 6.38 6.48 24.23
C GLN A 54 6.34 6.46 25.76
N ALA A 55 5.33 5.81 26.35
CA ALA A 55 5.28 5.60 27.80
C ALA A 55 6.48 4.75 28.28
N LEU A 56 6.80 3.68 27.54
CA LEU A 56 7.97 2.85 27.81
C LEU A 56 9.28 3.63 27.66
N LEU A 57 9.39 4.51 26.65
CA LEU A 57 10.57 5.35 26.46
C LEU A 57 10.80 6.28 27.66
N LYS A 58 9.75 6.97 28.14
CA LYS A 58 9.83 7.82 29.35
C LYS A 58 10.28 7.02 30.57
N GLN A 59 9.72 5.82 30.76
CA GLN A 59 10.14 4.92 31.84
C GLN A 59 11.62 4.55 31.72
N LYS A 60 12.08 4.17 30.52
CA LYS A 60 13.51 3.83 30.30
C LYS A 60 14.43 5.03 30.49
N GLU A 61 14.01 6.24 30.14
CA GLU A 61 14.78 7.46 30.41
C GLU A 61 14.97 7.70 31.91
N GLU A 62 13.96 7.46 32.73
CA GLU A 62 14.07 7.53 34.19
C GLU A 62 14.98 6.44 34.76
N LEU A 63 14.81 5.19 34.30
CA LEU A 63 15.64 4.07 34.73
C LEU A 63 17.11 4.28 34.36
N TYR A 64 17.39 4.83 33.17
CA TYR A 64 18.75 5.15 32.75
C TYR A 64 19.35 6.27 33.59
N ARG A 65 18.58 7.35 33.87
CA ARG A 65 19.02 8.43 34.78
C ARG A 65 19.39 7.90 36.17
N LYS A 66 18.64 6.91 36.67
CA LYS A 66 18.92 6.22 37.93
C LYS A 66 20.01 5.13 37.83
N LYS A 67 20.66 4.97 36.67
CA LYS A 67 21.65 3.93 36.35
C LYS A 67 21.14 2.49 36.56
N ALA A 68 19.82 2.28 36.53
CA ALA A 68 19.19 0.98 36.72
C ALA A 68 19.20 0.12 35.45
N ILE A 69 19.32 0.74 34.27
CA ILE A 69 19.47 0.06 32.98
C ILE A 69 20.70 0.58 32.24
N PRO A 70 21.34 -0.25 31.38
CA PRO A 70 22.43 0.21 30.53
C PRO A 70 21.91 1.08 29.37
N LEU A 71 22.78 1.91 28.79
CA LEU A 71 22.46 2.84 27.70
C LEU A 71 21.78 2.14 26.50
N VAL A 72 22.26 0.95 26.14
CA VAL A 72 21.71 0.15 25.04
C VAL A 72 20.20 -0.09 25.16
N GLU A 73 19.65 -0.24 26.37
CA GLU A 73 18.20 -0.44 26.58
C GLU A 73 17.39 0.82 26.25
N LEU A 74 17.96 1.99 26.54
CA LEU A 74 17.39 3.29 26.18
C LEU A 74 17.49 3.54 24.67
N GLU A 75 18.63 3.22 24.06
CA GLU A 75 18.82 3.32 22.61
C GLU A 75 17.79 2.48 21.84
N ILE A 76 17.53 1.26 22.29
CA ILE A 76 16.49 0.39 21.70
C ILE A 76 15.12 1.07 21.74
N ALA A 77 14.74 1.65 22.89
CA ALA A 77 13.45 2.32 23.01
C ALA A 77 13.35 3.57 22.14
N ARG A 78 14.40 4.38 22.04
CA ARG A 78 14.46 5.54 21.14
C ARG A 78 14.32 5.14 19.68
N LEU A 79 15.02 4.09 19.25
CA LEU A 79 14.93 3.58 17.88
C LEU A 79 13.55 2.99 17.58
N LYS A 80 12.91 2.35 18.56
CA LYS A 80 11.55 1.82 18.42
C LYS A 80 10.52 2.95 18.26
N ASP A 81 10.62 4.01 19.08
CA ASP A 81 9.78 5.21 18.94
C ASP A 81 9.96 5.87 17.57
N LEU A 82 11.21 6.06 17.13
CA LEU A 82 11.51 6.62 15.81
C LEU A 82 10.89 5.78 14.68
N TRP A 83 11.04 4.46 14.73
CA TRP A 83 10.43 3.58 13.74
C TRP A 83 8.90 3.70 13.73
N ASN A 84 8.25 3.73 14.89
CA ASN A 84 6.79 3.87 14.95
C ASN A 84 6.31 5.21 14.36
N ARG A 85 7.03 6.32 14.61
CA ARG A 85 6.72 7.61 13.98
C ARG A 85 6.81 7.55 12.46
N LYS A 86 7.79 6.85 11.91
CA LYS A 86 7.91 6.64 10.45
C LYS A 86 6.81 5.73 9.92
N GLN A 87 6.40 4.71 10.68
CA GLN A 87 5.25 3.87 10.32
C GLN A 87 3.95 4.66 10.25
N LEU A 88 3.75 5.66 11.12
CA LEU A 88 2.56 6.49 11.09
C LEU A 88 2.47 7.28 9.78
N VAL A 89 3.57 7.93 9.36
CA VAL A 89 3.62 8.65 8.08
C VAL A 89 3.29 7.72 6.91
N VAL A 90 3.85 6.52 6.89
CA VAL A 90 3.57 5.51 5.84
C VAL A 90 2.11 5.05 5.87
N ALA A 91 1.53 4.86 7.04
CA ALA A 91 0.13 4.46 7.21
C ALA A 91 -0.84 5.55 6.73
N GLU A 92 -0.57 6.81 7.09
CA GLU A 92 -1.35 7.98 6.64
C GLU A 92 -1.29 8.14 5.11
N LYS A 93 -0.09 8.04 4.51
CA LYS A 93 0.07 8.07 3.06
C LYS A 93 -0.60 6.89 2.36
N SER A 94 -0.62 5.72 3.00
CA SER A 94 -1.32 4.54 2.48
C SER A 94 -2.84 4.76 2.46
N LEU A 95 -3.41 5.31 3.53
CA LEU A 95 -4.83 5.68 3.55
C LEU A 95 -5.15 6.72 2.48
N ALA A 96 -4.31 7.75 2.32
CA ALA A 96 -4.49 8.76 1.27
C ALA A 96 -4.49 8.14 -0.13
N THR A 97 -3.56 7.22 -0.41
CA THR A 97 -3.47 6.51 -1.69
C THR A 97 -4.71 5.68 -1.97
N VAL A 98 -5.14 4.84 -1.02
CA VAL A 98 -6.31 3.96 -1.18
C VAL A 98 -7.60 4.77 -1.26
N SER A 99 -7.71 5.86 -0.51
CA SER A 99 -8.86 6.77 -0.57
C SER A 99 -8.96 7.46 -1.94
N ALA A 100 -7.83 7.89 -2.51
CA ALA A 100 -7.79 8.46 -3.85
C ALA A 100 -8.21 7.44 -4.92
N GLN A 101 -7.78 6.18 -4.77
CA GLN A 101 -8.22 5.08 -5.66
C GLN A 101 -9.72 4.83 -5.53
N TYR A 102 -10.25 4.77 -4.31
CA TYR A 102 -11.68 4.59 -4.07
C TYR A 102 -12.51 5.73 -4.70
N GLN A 103 -12.07 6.98 -4.56
CA GLN A 103 -12.71 8.12 -5.21
C GLN A 103 -12.67 8.00 -6.74
N ALA A 104 -11.53 7.64 -7.33
CA ALA A 104 -11.39 7.46 -8.79
C ALA A 104 -12.38 6.42 -9.33
N MET A 105 -12.57 5.33 -8.59
CA MET A 105 -13.58 4.31 -8.92
C MET A 105 -15.01 4.87 -8.84
N GLY A 106 -15.30 5.73 -7.87
CA GLY A 106 -16.59 6.41 -7.74
C GLY A 106 -16.92 7.32 -8.93
N GLU A 107 -15.96 8.12 -9.40
CA GLU A 107 -16.17 8.99 -10.57
C GLU A 107 -16.27 8.20 -11.87
N MET A 108 -15.52 7.10 -12.02
CA MET A 108 -15.73 6.18 -13.14
C MET A 108 -17.13 5.55 -13.14
N ALA A 109 -17.63 5.12 -11.98
CA ALA A 109 -18.97 4.55 -11.88
C ALA A 109 -20.04 5.57 -12.30
N LYS A 110 -19.88 6.85 -11.93
CA LYS A 110 -20.75 7.95 -12.39
C LYS A 110 -20.67 8.13 -13.91
N HIS A 111 -19.46 8.19 -14.47
CA HIS A 111 -19.23 8.31 -15.91
C HIS A 111 -19.95 7.19 -16.69
N PHE A 112 -19.72 5.93 -16.30
CA PHE A 112 -20.36 4.80 -16.97
C PHE A 112 -21.86 4.70 -16.71
N GLY A 113 -22.34 5.22 -15.56
CA GLY A 113 -23.75 5.39 -15.22
C GLY A 113 -24.47 6.50 -15.99
N GLY A 114 -23.78 7.21 -16.90
CA GLY A 114 -24.38 8.21 -17.78
C GLY A 114 -24.31 9.64 -17.26
N VAL A 115 -23.66 9.87 -16.11
CA VAL A 115 -23.31 11.22 -15.66
C VAL A 115 -22.17 11.73 -16.53
N ASN A 116 -22.29 12.98 -17.02
CA ASN A 116 -21.20 13.59 -17.78
C ASN A 116 -20.03 13.94 -16.84
N VAL A 117 -19.06 13.04 -16.75
CA VAL A 117 -17.77 13.28 -16.10
C VAL A 117 -16.73 13.52 -17.20
N PRO A 118 -16.09 14.69 -17.25
CA PRO A 118 -15.05 14.99 -18.24
C PRO A 118 -13.88 14.00 -18.18
N VAL A 119 -13.34 13.63 -19.34
CA VAL A 119 -12.26 12.63 -19.47
C VAL A 119 -10.96 13.09 -18.78
N ASP A 120 -10.65 14.38 -18.86
CA ASP A 120 -9.56 15.03 -18.15
C ASP A 120 -9.72 14.93 -16.62
N ALA A 121 -10.95 15.07 -16.11
CA ALA A 121 -11.23 14.90 -14.69
C ALA A 121 -11.02 13.45 -14.23
N LEU A 122 -11.43 12.46 -15.03
CA LEU A 122 -11.17 11.03 -14.75
C LEU A 122 -9.67 10.72 -14.75
N TYR A 123 -8.95 11.20 -15.77
CA TYR A 123 -7.51 11.00 -15.87
C TYR A 123 -6.75 11.64 -14.70
N ALA A 124 -7.10 12.88 -14.33
CA ALA A 124 -6.49 13.57 -13.20
C ALA A 124 -6.67 12.80 -11.89
N MET A 125 -7.79 12.11 -11.68
CA MET A 125 -8.00 11.28 -10.50
C MET A 125 -7.10 10.05 -10.44
N PHE A 126 -6.98 9.33 -11.55
CA PHE A 126 -6.07 8.20 -11.64
C PHE A 126 -4.61 8.63 -11.45
N ARG A 127 -4.23 9.73 -12.07
CA ARG A 127 -2.89 10.30 -11.95
C ARG A 127 -2.56 10.66 -10.51
N ARG A 128 -3.49 11.30 -9.77
CA ARG A 128 -3.33 11.59 -8.34
C ARG A 128 -3.11 10.33 -7.50
N ALA A 129 -3.86 9.27 -7.75
CA ALA A 129 -3.68 8.01 -7.03
C ALA A 129 -2.31 7.37 -7.30
N TRP A 130 -1.83 7.44 -8.54
CA TRP A 130 -0.49 6.99 -8.92
C TRP A 130 0.60 7.81 -8.23
N ASP A 131 0.52 9.14 -8.31
CA ASP A 131 1.50 10.05 -7.72
C ASP A 131 1.57 9.89 -6.19
N ALA A 132 0.42 9.73 -5.51
CA ALA A 132 0.36 9.44 -4.08
C ALA A 132 1.08 8.13 -3.71
N GLY A 133 0.95 7.10 -4.55
CA GLY A 133 1.68 5.84 -4.40
C GLY A 133 3.20 6.02 -4.53
N CYS A 134 3.64 6.83 -5.50
CA CYS A 134 5.07 7.12 -5.70
C CYS A 134 5.65 8.00 -4.60
N GLU A 135 4.91 9.00 -4.10
CA GLU A 135 5.31 9.89 -3.01
C GLU A 135 5.44 9.16 -1.66
N LYS A 136 4.81 8.00 -1.52
CA LYS A 136 4.94 7.14 -0.33
C LYS A 136 6.27 6.38 -0.28
N GLY A 137 6.86 6.08 -1.44
CA GLY A 137 8.08 5.26 -1.55
C GLY A 137 9.24 5.71 -0.65
N PRO A 138 9.63 7.00 -0.66
CA PRO A 138 10.72 7.50 0.18
C PRO A 138 10.49 7.28 1.68
N ASP A 139 9.26 7.49 2.17
CA ASP A 139 8.92 7.30 3.57
C ASP A 139 8.89 5.82 3.96
N GLU A 140 8.47 4.93 3.06
CA GLU A 140 8.58 3.48 3.27
C GLU A 140 10.04 3.05 3.43
N VAL A 141 10.94 3.59 2.60
CA VAL A 141 12.38 3.32 2.71
C VAL A 141 12.92 3.81 4.06
N GLU A 142 12.59 5.03 4.46
CA GLU A 142 13.01 5.58 5.77
C GLU A 142 12.41 4.81 6.95
N ALA A 143 11.16 4.34 6.84
CA ALA A 143 10.54 3.50 7.87
C ALA A 143 11.24 2.14 7.98
N MET A 144 11.61 1.51 6.86
CA MET A 144 12.38 0.25 6.87
C MET A 144 13.80 0.45 7.38
N ARG A 145 14.45 1.59 7.06
CA ARG A 145 15.75 1.95 7.60
C ARG A 145 15.72 2.08 9.12
N ALA A 146 14.71 2.77 9.65
CA ALA A 146 14.49 2.90 11.09
C ALA A 146 14.26 1.53 11.76
N TRP A 147 13.50 0.64 11.10
CA TRP A 147 13.31 -0.73 11.57
C TRP A 147 14.63 -1.52 11.61
N ALA A 148 15.45 -1.44 10.56
CA ALA A 148 16.75 -2.10 10.49
C ALA A 148 17.71 -1.61 11.59
N ALA A 149 17.71 -0.31 11.89
CA ALA A 149 18.48 0.27 12.99
C ALA A 149 18.00 -0.27 14.36
N PHE A 150 16.69 -0.26 14.61
CA PHE A 150 16.10 -0.85 15.81
C PHE A 150 16.44 -2.35 15.97
N ALA A 151 16.29 -3.13 14.90
CA ALA A 151 16.56 -4.57 14.91
C ALA A 151 18.06 -4.86 15.14
N THR A 152 18.95 -4.05 14.55
CA THR A 152 20.40 -4.14 14.78
C THR A 152 20.75 -3.92 16.24
N LYS A 153 20.21 -2.86 16.84
CA LYS A 153 20.47 -2.55 18.25
C LYS A 153 19.86 -3.59 19.20
N SER A 154 18.69 -4.13 18.86
CA SER A 154 18.07 -5.23 19.60
C SER A 154 18.91 -6.51 19.55
N ALA A 155 19.47 -6.85 18.39
CA ALA A 155 20.37 -7.99 18.22
C ALA A 155 21.70 -7.79 18.96
N GLU A 156 22.25 -6.57 18.99
CA GLU A 156 23.41 -6.22 19.80
C GLU A 156 23.15 -6.53 21.29
N ARG A 157 22.01 -6.08 21.82
CA ARG A 157 21.63 -6.35 23.20
C ARG A 157 21.44 -7.84 23.50
N ALA A 158 20.77 -8.57 22.61
CA ALA A 158 20.61 -10.01 22.76
C ALA A 158 21.96 -10.74 22.80
N ARG A 159 22.94 -10.34 21.96
CA ARG A 159 24.30 -10.90 22.02
C ARG A 159 24.96 -10.62 23.37
N GLN A 160 24.83 -9.41 23.91
CA GLN A 160 25.37 -9.06 25.23
C GLN A 160 24.74 -9.91 26.34
N LEU A 161 23.41 -10.04 26.35
CA LEU A 161 22.70 -10.82 27.37
C LEU A 161 23.02 -12.32 27.27
N ASN A 162 23.14 -12.86 26.05
CA ASN A 162 23.48 -14.26 25.86
C ASN A 162 24.89 -14.59 26.37
N ARG A 163 25.88 -13.71 26.15
CA ARG A 163 27.23 -13.87 26.72
C ARG A 163 27.23 -13.91 28.25
N LEU A 164 26.26 -13.26 28.89
CA LEU A 164 26.07 -13.24 30.35
C LEU A 164 25.20 -14.40 30.86
N GLY A 165 24.76 -15.32 29.99
CA GLY A 165 23.82 -16.39 30.34
C GLY A 165 22.40 -15.90 30.68
N ARG A 166 22.05 -14.66 30.32
CA ARG A 166 20.76 -14.01 30.62
C ARG A 166 19.78 -14.02 29.44
N GLU A 167 20.16 -14.64 28.33
CA GLU A 167 19.33 -14.80 27.13
C GLU A 167 19.58 -16.18 26.53
N THR A 168 18.51 -16.84 26.10
CA THR A 168 18.63 -18.17 25.50
C THR A 168 19.27 -18.08 24.10
N LYS A 169 19.91 -19.16 23.66
CA LYS A 169 20.44 -19.24 22.28
C LYS A 169 19.33 -19.06 21.25
N THR A 170 18.14 -19.59 21.52
CA THR A 170 16.95 -19.46 20.65
C THR A 170 16.52 -18.01 20.52
N ALA A 171 16.33 -17.29 21.63
CA ALA A 171 15.94 -15.89 21.61
C ALA A 171 17.00 -15.00 20.92
N LEU A 172 18.29 -15.30 21.09
CA LEU A 172 19.35 -14.66 20.32
C LEU A 172 19.18 -14.89 18.82
N LEU A 173 18.96 -16.14 18.39
CA LEU A 173 18.77 -16.48 16.97
C LEU A 173 17.56 -15.77 16.36
N GLU A 174 16.47 -15.62 17.11
CA GLU A 174 15.30 -14.84 16.68
C GLU A 174 15.67 -13.38 16.42
N LYS A 175 16.42 -12.72 17.32
CA LYS A 175 16.85 -11.33 17.12
C LYS A 175 17.79 -11.16 15.94
N LEU A 176 18.71 -12.11 15.74
CA LEU A 176 19.60 -12.12 14.58
C LEU A 176 18.83 -12.31 13.26
N THR A 177 17.80 -13.16 13.28
CA THR A 177 16.94 -13.39 12.12
C THR A 177 16.11 -12.14 11.81
N GLN A 178 15.52 -11.50 12.83
CA GLN A 178 14.81 -10.22 12.69
C GLN A 178 15.72 -9.13 12.14
N GLN A 179 16.98 -9.04 12.60
CA GLN A 179 17.97 -8.11 12.06
C GLN A 179 18.20 -8.35 10.55
N LYS A 180 18.40 -9.61 10.14
CA LYS A 180 18.62 -9.96 8.73
C LYS A 180 17.42 -9.61 7.86
N ILE A 181 16.20 -9.93 8.33
CA ILE A 181 14.96 -9.62 7.62
C ILE A 181 14.78 -8.11 7.48
N ALA A 182 15.05 -7.34 8.53
CA ALA A 182 14.88 -5.89 8.49
C ALA A 182 15.82 -5.23 7.47
N TRP A 183 17.09 -5.64 7.42
CA TRP A 183 18.04 -5.17 6.42
C TRP A 183 17.64 -5.57 4.99
N ALA A 184 17.27 -6.84 4.78
CA ALA A 184 16.82 -7.30 3.47
C ALA A 184 15.59 -6.52 2.95
N ASN A 185 14.63 -6.21 3.83
CA ASN A 185 13.47 -5.39 3.48
C ASN A 185 13.87 -3.94 3.13
N TYR A 186 14.77 -3.34 3.91
CA TYR A 186 15.28 -2.00 3.62
C TYR A 186 15.99 -1.96 2.26
N GLU A 187 16.93 -2.86 2.00
CA GLU A 187 17.67 -2.94 0.74
C GLU A 187 16.74 -3.19 -0.45
N GLN A 188 15.79 -4.12 -0.30
CA GLN A 188 14.80 -4.41 -1.33
C GLN A 188 13.94 -3.19 -1.64
N ARG A 189 13.47 -2.44 -0.63
CA ARG A 189 12.66 -1.23 -0.84
C ARG A 189 13.49 -0.11 -1.46
N ALA A 190 14.69 0.14 -0.96
CA ALA A 190 15.59 1.17 -1.47
C ALA A 190 15.94 0.93 -2.95
N SER A 191 16.26 -0.31 -3.33
CA SER A 191 16.58 -0.67 -4.73
C SER A 191 15.40 -0.50 -5.71
N ARG A 192 14.18 -0.33 -5.20
CA ARG A 192 12.96 -0.19 -5.99
C ARG A 192 12.37 1.21 -5.96
N LEU A 193 13.01 2.14 -5.25
CA LEU A 193 12.46 3.48 -5.02
C LEU A 193 12.16 4.22 -6.33
N ASP A 194 13.07 4.13 -7.30
CA ASP A 194 12.91 4.81 -8.58
C ASP A 194 11.91 4.10 -9.51
N ARG A 195 11.51 2.85 -9.23
CA ARG A 195 10.66 2.07 -10.14
C ARG A 195 9.30 2.71 -10.40
N CYS A 196 8.72 3.36 -9.39
CA CYS A 196 7.42 4.04 -9.54
C CYS A 196 7.51 5.23 -10.51
N ARG A 197 8.69 5.83 -10.67
CA ARG A 197 8.94 6.94 -11.59
C ARG A 197 9.44 6.49 -12.95
N THR A 198 9.97 5.28 -13.07
CA THR A 198 10.41 4.70 -14.35
C THR A 198 9.31 3.96 -15.10
N VAL A 199 8.25 3.50 -14.41
CA VAL A 199 7.06 2.97 -15.09
C VAL A 199 6.30 4.16 -15.68
N LEU A 200 6.32 4.28 -17.01
CA LEU A 200 5.59 5.30 -17.75
C LEU A 200 4.09 5.13 -17.47
N PHE A 201 3.54 6.00 -16.63
CA PHE A 201 2.10 6.20 -16.62
C PHE A 201 1.78 7.05 -17.87
N PRO A 202 1.05 6.51 -18.87
CA PRO A 202 0.85 7.19 -20.15
C PRO A 202 0.17 8.55 -19.94
N SER A 203 0.55 9.55 -20.74
CA SER A 203 -0.11 10.85 -20.73
C SER A 203 -1.55 10.71 -21.21
N LEU A 204 -2.43 11.67 -20.88
CA LEU A 204 -3.79 11.65 -21.40
C LEU A 204 -3.79 11.67 -22.94
N ASP A 205 -2.89 12.44 -23.54
CA ASP A 205 -2.72 12.50 -25.00
C ASP A 205 -2.29 11.15 -25.59
N ASP A 206 -1.39 10.42 -24.92
CA ASP A 206 -1.00 9.06 -25.33
C ASP A 206 -2.18 8.08 -25.26
N ILE A 207 -3.04 8.21 -24.23
CA ILE A 207 -4.23 7.36 -24.09
C ILE A 207 -5.24 7.65 -25.21
N LEU A 208 -5.48 8.94 -25.50
CA LEU A 208 -6.46 9.37 -26.50
C LEU A 208 -6.02 9.08 -27.94
N THR A 209 -4.71 8.96 -28.19
CA THR A 209 -4.18 8.66 -29.53
C THR A 209 -4.24 7.17 -29.89
N VAL A 210 -4.33 6.26 -28.91
CA VAL A 210 -4.50 4.81 -29.14
C VAL A 210 -5.87 4.46 -29.73
N ASP A 211 -6.88 5.32 -29.55
CA ASP A 211 -8.24 5.17 -30.10
C ASP A 211 -8.46 5.89 -31.46
N GLY A 212 -7.39 6.35 -32.13
CA GLY A 212 -7.47 6.85 -33.51
C GLY A 212 -7.94 5.76 -34.48
N PRO A 213 -8.76 6.07 -35.51
CA PRO A 213 -9.32 5.06 -36.40
C PRO A 213 -8.22 4.22 -37.03
N ARG A 214 -8.31 2.89 -36.90
CA ARG A 214 -7.54 1.96 -37.74
C ARG A 214 -7.84 2.33 -39.18
N LEU A 215 -6.85 2.89 -39.87
CA LEU A 215 -6.91 3.07 -41.32
C LEU A 215 -7.11 1.68 -41.92
N ALA A 216 -8.35 1.43 -42.37
CA ALA A 216 -8.67 0.31 -43.24
C ALA A 216 -7.93 0.57 -44.56
N GLY A 217 -6.79 -0.09 -44.75
CA GLY A 217 -5.94 0.15 -45.91
C GLY A 217 -4.58 -0.50 -45.79
N ALA A 218 -4.55 -1.82 -45.61
CA ALA A 218 -3.40 -2.61 -46.00
C ALA A 218 -3.88 -3.58 -47.08
N ASP A 219 -3.45 -3.29 -48.30
CA ASP A 219 -3.82 -3.97 -49.53
C ASP A 219 -3.73 -5.49 -49.41
N LYS A 220 -4.74 -6.17 -49.94
CA LYS A 220 -4.60 -7.57 -50.31
C LYS A 220 -3.49 -7.67 -51.36
N PRO A 221 -2.52 -8.60 -51.24
CA PRO A 221 -1.67 -8.92 -52.37
C PRO A 221 -2.56 -9.52 -53.46
N SER A 222 -2.55 -8.88 -54.63
CA SER A 222 -3.12 -9.40 -55.86
C SER A 222 -2.54 -10.77 -56.18
N ASP A 223 -3.42 -11.74 -56.42
CA ASP A 223 -3.07 -12.99 -57.10
C ASP A 223 -2.40 -12.67 -58.44
N ARG A 224 -1.19 -13.19 -58.63
CA ARG A 224 -0.59 -13.55 -59.92
C ARG A 224 0.35 -14.72 -59.72
#